data_AF-A0A2S8FDX8-F1
#
_entry.id   AF-A0A2S8FDX8-F1
#
_cell.length_a   1.000
_cell.length_b   1.000
_cell.length_c   1.000
_cell.angle_alpha   90.00
_cell.angle_beta   90.00
_cell.angle_gamma   90.00
#
_symmetry.space_group_name_H-M   'P 1'
#
loop_
_entity.id
_entity.type
_entity.pdbx_description
1 polymer ?
#
loop_
_entity_poly.entity_id
_entity_poly.type
_entity_poly.pdbx_seq_one_letter_code
_entity_poly.pdbx_strand_id
1 'polypeptide(L)'
;MYQAKVNRQRRGFSLLELLAVVVILGIIAAIVVPRVSTSSTLAKQRVHEHNIATLNSAVERYFVTTGSWPSALTDLGTDYLPDGVPAVPTDNTLTYSVDGTTHRVVAN
;
A
#
# COMPACT_ATOMS: atom_id res chain seq x y z
N MET A 1 -20.81 69.01 35.06
CA MET A 1 -20.08 68.19 34.06
C MET A 1 -20.85 66.90 33.85
N TYR A 2 -21.50 66.72 32.70
CA TYR A 2 -22.26 65.50 32.39
C TYR A 2 -21.32 64.52 31.67
N GLN A 3 -20.98 63.41 32.33
CA GLN A 3 -20.15 62.36 31.72
C GLN A 3 -21.07 61.38 30.96
N ALA A 4 -20.95 61.36 29.64
CA ALA A 4 -21.64 60.37 28.82
C ALA A 4 -20.95 59.00 28.97
N LYS A 5 -21.63 58.06 29.64
CA LYS A 5 -21.20 56.66 29.71
C LYS A 5 -21.28 56.03 28.32
N VAL A 6 -20.13 55.72 27.72
CA VAL A 6 -20.03 54.91 26.51
C VAL A 6 -20.42 53.47 26.86
N ASN A 7 -21.63 53.07 26.48
CA ASN A 7 -22.11 51.71 26.70
C ASN A 7 -21.48 50.79 25.65
N ARG A 8 -20.44 50.05 26.04
CA ARG A 8 -19.77 49.07 25.18
C ARG A 8 -20.70 47.87 25.02
N GLN A 9 -21.54 47.89 23.99
CA GLN A 9 -22.43 46.78 23.67
C GLN A 9 -21.61 45.50 23.46
N ARG A 10 -21.75 44.56 24.39
CA ARG A 10 -21.23 43.20 24.23
C ARG A 10 -22.07 42.53 23.14
N ARG A 11 -21.50 42.38 21.93
CA ARG A 11 -22.10 41.59 20.87
C ARG A 11 -22.03 40.12 21.30
N GLY A 12 -23.18 39.57 21.68
CA GLY A 12 -23.33 38.13 21.94
C GLY A 12 -23.37 37.36 20.62
N PHE A 13 -22.95 36.10 20.68
CA PHE A 13 -23.04 35.15 19.57
C PHE A 13 -24.50 34.99 19.12
N SER A 14 -24.73 35.01 17.80
CA SER A 14 -26.02 34.69 17.21
C SER A 14 -26.20 33.17 17.12
N LEU A 15 -27.42 32.68 17.36
CA LEU A 15 -27.78 31.28 17.11
C LEU A 15 -27.51 30.88 15.64
N LEU A 16 -27.69 31.84 14.72
CA LEU A 16 -27.44 31.63 13.31
C LEU A 16 -25.95 31.43 13.00
N GLU A 17 -25.06 32.08 13.73
CA GLU A 17 -23.60 31.89 13.59
C GLU A 17 -23.19 30.49 14.03
N LEU A 18 -23.70 30.02 15.18
CA LEU A 18 -23.43 28.65 15.65
C LEU A 18 -23.98 27.61 14.67
N LEU A 19 -25.20 27.82 14.15
CA LEU A 19 -25.86 26.93 13.21
C LEU A 19 -25.08 26.79 11.89
N ALA A 20 -24.61 27.90 11.33
CA ALA A 20 -23.78 27.86 10.13
C ALA A 20 -22.46 27.09 10.35
N VAL A 21 -21.83 27.24 11.52
CA VAL A 21 -20.59 26.53 11.87
C VAL A 21 -20.79 25.02 11.93
N VAL A 22 -21.81 24.53 12.64
CA VAL A 22 -22.03 23.07 12.74
C VAL A 22 -22.47 22.45 11.42
N VAL A 23 -23.16 23.21 10.55
CA VAL A 23 -23.49 22.77 9.18
C VAL A 23 -22.23 22.61 8.34
N ILE A 24 -21.33 23.60 8.36
CA ILE A 24 -20.06 23.54 7.62
C ILE A 24 -19.18 22.40 8.16
N LEU A 25 -19.09 22.24 9.50
CA LEU A 25 -18.36 21.13 10.12
C LEU A 25 -18.93 19.76 9.74
N GLY A 26 -20.26 19.62 9.64
CA GLY A 26 -20.91 18.40 9.18
C GLY A 26 -20.59 18.05 7.72
N ILE A 27 -20.57 19.05 6.83
CA ILE A 27 -20.20 18.87 5.41
C ILE A 27 -18.73 18.45 5.29
N ILE A 28 -17.82 19.13 6.01
CA ILE A 28 -16.38 18.80 6.00
C ILE A 28 -16.16 17.38 6.55
N ALA A 29 -16.81 17.02 7.66
CA ALA A 29 -16.69 15.70 8.28
C ALA A 29 -17.14 14.56 7.33
N ALA A 30 -18.17 14.80 6.50
CA ALA A 30 -18.63 13.83 5.51
C ALA A 30 -17.66 13.65 4.33
N ILE A 31 -16.93 14.70 3.95
CA ILE A 31 -16.05 14.71 2.76
C ILE A 31 -14.63 14.25 3.08
N VAL A 32 -14.13 14.43 4.30
CA VAL A 32 -12.69 14.25 4.60
C VAL A 32 -12.20 12.78 4.57
N VAL A 33 -13.12 11.82 4.49
CA VAL A 33 -12.84 10.38 4.68
C VAL A 33 -12.20 9.63 3.49
N PRO A 34 -12.46 9.88 2.19
CA PRO A 34 -11.99 8.98 1.13
C PRO A 34 -10.58 9.38 0.68
N ARG A 35 -9.61 8.51 0.40
CA ARG A 35 -9.52 7.04 0.28
C ARG A 35 -8.02 6.73 0.32
N VAL A 36 -7.58 5.79 1.17
CA VAL A 36 -6.18 5.29 1.17
C VAL A 36 -6.05 3.77 0.98
N SER A 37 -7.16 3.05 0.78
CA SER A 37 -7.11 1.59 0.69
C SER A 37 -6.74 1.03 -0.69
N THR A 38 -7.11 1.70 -1.79
CA THR A 38 -6.91 1.15 -3.15
C THR A 38 -5.45 1.16 -3.60
N SER A 39 -4.67 2.17 -3.17
CA SER A 39 -3.25 2.28 -3.55
C SER A 39 -2.41 1.15 -2.96
N SER A 40 -2.75 0.67 -1.75
CA SER A 40 -2.01 -0.40 -1.09
C SER A 40 -2.21 -1.75 -1.79
N THR A 41 -3.46 -2.09 -2.14
CA THR A 41 -3.76 -3.34 -2.87
C THR A 41 -3.10 -3.36 -4.25
N LEU A 42 -3.18 -2.25 -5.00
CA LEU A 42 -2.53 -2.15 -6.31
C LEU A 42 -0.99 -2.21 -6.21
N ALA A 43 -0.41 -1.60 -5.17
CA ALA A 43 1.02 -1.69 -4.93
C ALA A 43 1.45 -3.15 -4.64
N LYS A 44 0.72 -3.87 -3.80
CA LYS A 44 0.97 -5.29 -3.51
C LYS A 44 0.91 -6.15 -4.77
N GLN A 45 -0.10 -5.95 -5.62
CA GLN A 45 -0.21 -6.69 -6.87
C GLN A 45 0.97 -6.40 -7.82
N ARG A 46 1.38 -5.14 -7.96
CA ARG A 46 2.56 -4.79 -8.78
C ARG A 46 3.85 -5.39 -8.25
N VAL A 47 4.04 -5.41 -6.93
CA VAL A 47 5.20 -6.06 -6.30
C VAL A 47 5.17 -7.57 -6.54
N HIS A 48 3.99 -8.20 -6.48
CA HIS A 48 3.85 -9.62 -6.78
C HIS A 48 4.25 -9.96 -8.21
N GLU A 49 3.74 -9.20 -9.20
CA GLU A 49 4.09 -9.37 -10.61
C GLU A 49 5.59 -9.15 -10.85
N HIS A 50 6.18 -8.13 -10.20
CA HIS A 50 7.61 -7.86 -10.25
C HIS A 50 8.45 -9.00 -9.65
N ASN A 51 8.06 -9.54 -8.49
CA ASN A 51 8.76 -10.65 -7.84
C ASN A 51 8.74 -11.90 -8.73
N ILE A 52 7.60 -12.24 -9.34
CA ILE A 52 7.51 -13.36 -10.29
C ILE A 52 8.46 -13.17 -11.47
N ALA A 53 8.52 -11.96 -12.06
CA ALA A 53 9.42 -11.68 -13.17
C ALA A 53 10.89 -11.84 -12.75
N THR A 54 11.29 -11.26 -11.62
CA THR A 54 12.65 -11.34 -11.08
C THR A 54 13.06 -12.78 -10.77
N LEU A 55 12.16 -13.56 -10.15
CA LEU A 55 12.42 -14.97 -9.85
C LEU A 55 12.53 -15.82 -11.11
N ASN A 56 11.68 -15.61 -12.11
CA ASN A 56 11.79 -16.29 -13.40
C ASN A 56 13.13 -15.97 -14.10
N SER A 57 13.56 -14.71 -14.09
CA SER A 57 14.86 -14.33 -14.64
C SER A 57 16.02 -14.97 -13.88
N ALA A 58 15.91 -15.14 -12.55
CA ALA A 58 16.92 -15.83 -11.77
C ALA A 58 17.00 -17.33 -12.12
N VAL A 59 15.84 -17.98 -12.26
CA VAL A 59 15.72 -19.39 -12.68
C VAL A 59 16.32 -19.60 -14.07
N GLU A 60 16.04 -18.70 -15.01
CA GLU A 60 16.61 -18.75 -16.36
C GLU A 60 18.13 -18.54 -16.37
N ARG A 61 18.66 -17.61 -15.56
CA ARG A 61 20.11 -17.45 -15.40
C ARG A 61 20.77 -18.70 -14.82
N TYR A 62 20.13 -19.35 -13.84
CA TYR A 62 20.62 -20.60 -13.27
C TYR A 62 20.70 -21.71 -14.34
N PHE A 63 19.69 -21.80 -15.21
CA PHE A 63 19.70 -22.76 -16.32
C PHE A 63 20.85 -22.48 -17.30
N VAL A 64 21.11 -21.22 -17.63
CA VAL A 64 22.20 -20.84 -18.55
C VAL A 64 23.59 -21.22 -18.00
N THR A 65 23.79 -21.16 -16.68
CA THR A 65 25.09 -21.43 -16.07
C THR A 65 25.31 -22.89 -15.71
N THR A 66 24.28 -23.58 -15.23
CA THR A 66 24.38 -24.97 -14.75
C THR A 66 23.91 -25.99 -15.79
N GLY A 67 23.17 -25.56 -16.82
CA GLY A 67 22.60 -26.43 -17.84
C GLY A 67 21.41 -27.26 -17.36
N SER A 68 20.87 -27.00 -16.16
CA SER A 68 19.72 -27.70 -15.59
C SER A 68 18.79 -26.73 -14.87
N TRP A 69 17.49 -27.04 -14.85
CA TRP A 69 16.52 -26.21 -14.13
C TRP A 69 16.63 -26.47 -12.62
N PRO A 70 16.47 -25.43 -11.77
CA PRO A 70 16.43 -25.61 -10.33
C PRO A 70 15.15 -26.35 -9.93
N SER A 71 15.25 -27.25 -8.94
CA SER A 71 14.10 -28.02 -8.43
C SER A 71 13.29 -27.23 -7.41
N ALA A 72 13.97 -26.33 -6.69
CA ALA A 72 13.39 -25.38 -5.76
C ALA A 72 14.05 -24.01 -5.89
N LEU A 73 13.34 -22.95 -5.50
CA LEU A 73 13.93 -21.60 -5.49
C LEU A 73 15.10 -21.46 -4.49
N THR A 74 15.19 -22.34 -3.51
CA THR A 74 16.30 -22.43 -2.57
C THR A 74 17.60 -22.89 -3.24
N ASP A 75 17.52 -23.63 -4.35
CA ASP A 75 18.68 -24.19 -5.06
C ASP A 75 19.49 -23.10 -5.78
N LEU A 76 18.86 -21.95 -6.04
CA LEU A 76 19.52 -20.79 -6.62
C LEU A 76 20.58 -20.20 -5.68
N GLY A 77 20.44 -20.35 -4.36
CA GLY A 77 21.36 -19.76 -3.40
C GLY A 77 21.52 -18.23 -3.55
N THR A 78 22.56 -17.69 -2.93
CA THR A 78 22.79 -16.22 -2.89
C THR A 78 23.35 -15.65 -4.19
N ASP A 79 23.87 -16.50 -5.08
CA ASP A 79 24.47 -16.05 -6.35
C ASP A 79 23.42 -15.51 -7.33
N TYR A 80 22.22 -16.10 -7.31
CA TYR A 80 21.11 -15.66 -8.18
C TYR A 80 20.01 -14.92 -7.41
N LEU A 81 19.85 -15.17 -6.09
CA LEU A 81 18.96 -14.44 -5.17
C LEU A 81 19.74 -13.96 -3.93
N PRO A 82 20.40 -12.80 -3.96
CA PRO A 82 21.22 -12.32 -2.83
C PRO A 82 20.39 -12.06 -1.56
N ASP A 83 19.14 -11.62 -1.72
CA ASP A 83 18.22 -11.33 -0.61
C ASP A 83 17.33 -12.53 -0.24
N GLY A 84 17.54 -13.69 -0.88
CA GLY A 84 16.70 -14.87 -0.74
C GLY A 84 15.34 -14.74 -1.44
N VAL A 85 14.48 -15.73 -1.22
CA VAL A 85 13.14 -15.77 -1.84
C VAL A 85 12.22 -14.77 -1.14
N PRO A 86 11.66 -13.78 -1.86
CA PRO A 86 10.77 -12.80 -1.24
C PRO A 86 9.43 -13.43 -0.83
N ALA A 87 8.77 -12.86 0.18
CA ALA A 87 7.41 -13.25 0.54
C ALA A 87 6.38 -12.76 -0.49
N VAL A 88 5.22 -13.43 -0.55
CA VAL A 88 4.10 -12.99 -1.39
C VAL A 88 3.43 -11.77 -0.73
N PRO A 89 3.41 -10.59 -1.37
CA PRO A 89 2.92 -9.35 -0.74
C PRO A 89 1.38 -9.31 -0.60
N THR A 90 0.68 -10.14 -1.38
CA THR A 90 -0.78 -10.22 -1.39
C THR A 90 -1.32 -11.08 -0.24
N ASP A 91 -0.62 -12.18 0.10
CA ASP A 91 -1.01 -13.15 1.12
C ASP A 91 0.24 -13.75 1.78
N ASN A 92 0.33 -13.68 3.10
CA ASN A 92 1.48 -14.17 3.87
C ASN A 92 1.49 -15.70 4.06
N THR A 93 0.47 -16.39 3.57
CA THR A 93 0.37 -17.85 3.58
C THR A 93 0.99 -18.46 2.32
N LEU A 94 1.00 -17.71 1.22
CA LEU A 94 1.52 -18.15 -0.07
C LEU A 94 3.04 -18.00 -0.13
N THR A 95 3.67 -18.94 -0.82
CA THR A 95 5.11 -18.94 -1.11
C THR A 95 5.34 -19.02 -2.61
N TYR A 96 6.50 -18.57 -3.08
CA TYR A 96 6.87 -18.80 -4.47
C TYR A 96 7.53 -20.17 -4.60
N SER A 97 7.16 -20.91 -5.64
CA SER A 97 7.79 -22.17 -6.02
C SER A 97 7.99 -22.26 -7.53
N VAL A 98 8.90 -23.11 -7.99
CA VAL A 98 9.10 -23.40 -9.41
C VAL A 98 8.19 -24.57 -9.78
N ASP A 99 7.36 -24.41 -10.80
CA ASP A 99 6.57 -25.50 -11.37
C ASP A 99 7.50 -26.47 -12.10
N GLY A 100 7.45 -27.75 -11.72
CA GLY A 100 8.27 -28.81 -12.32
C GLY A 100 7.95 -29.13 -13.78
N THR A 101 6.80 -28.67 -14.31
CA THR A 101 6.39 -28.91 -15.71
C THR A 101 6.69 -27.73 -16.61
N THR A 102 6.38 -26.51 -16.15
CA THR A 102 6.57 -25.29 -16.96
C THR A 102 7.88 -24.56 -16.67
N HIS A 103 8.59 -24.94 -15.60
CA HIS A 103 9.78 -24.26 -15.09
C HIS A 103 9.55 -22.77 -14.79
N ARG A 104 8.28 -22.39 -14.60
CA ARG A 104 7.87 -21.02 -14.26
C ARG A 104 7.62 -20.90 -12.77
N VAL A 105 7.84 -19.70 -12.27
CA VAL A 105 7.56 -19.37 -10.88
C VAL A 105 6.07 -19.14 -10.70
N VAL A 106 5.48 -19.84 -9.73
CA VAL A 106 4.08 -19.73 -9.31
C VAL A 106 4.01 -19.41 -7.83
N ALA A 107 2.90 -18.81 -7.39
CA ALA A 107 2.62 -18.63 -5.97
C ALA A 107 1.58 -19.66 -5.52
N ASN A 108 1.88 -20.39 -4.44
CA ASN A 108 1.09 -21.49 -3.91
C ASN A 108 1.12 -21.56 -2.39
#